data_AF-A0A3A9GSP0-F1
#
_entry.id   AF-A0A3A9GSP0-F1
#
_cell.length_a   1.000
_cell.length_b   1.000
_cell.length_c   1.000
_cell.angle_alpha   90.00
_cell.angle_beta   90.00
_cell.angle_gamma   90.00
#
_symmetry.space_group_name_H-M   'P 1'
#
loop_
_entity.id
_entity.type
_entity.pdbx_description
1 polymer ?
#
loop_
_entity_poly.entity_id
_entity_poly.type
_entity_poly.pdbx_seq_one_letter_code
_entity_poly.pdbx_strand_id
1 'polypeptide(L)'
;MTEVKFYEDIEEEQLKFAVILSKTQDKYVFCRHRERDTWEVPGGHREAGETILETAKRELHSEIEEIVITSNLPERWTYPHIQPELMREAGKRGYL
;
A
#
# COMPACT_ATOMS: atom_id res chain seq x y z
N MET A 1 0.70 6.58 -20.81
CA MET A 1 1.11 5.39 -20.04
C MET A 1 1.85 5.90 -18.82
N THR A 2 1.40 5.56 -17.61
CA THR A 2 2.07 5.97 -16.37
C THR A 2 3.30 5.10 -16.16
N GLU A 3 4.46 5.71 -15.93
CA GLU A 3 5.71 5.02 -15.63
C GLU A 3 5.92 4.98 -14.11
N VAL A 4 6.23 3.79 -13.56
CA VAL A 4 6.56 3.61 -12.14
C VAL A 4 8.06 3.39 -12.02
N LYS A 5 8.73 4.20 -11.20
CA LYS A 5 10.16 4.12 -10.91
C LYS A 5 10.39 3.83 -9.45
N PHE A 6 11.36 2.96 -9.18
CA PHE A 6 11.76 2.58 -7.83
C PHE A 6 13.13 3.18 -7.53
N TYR A 7 13.27 3.76 -6.35
CA TYR A 7 14.49 4.40 -5.87
C TYR A 7 14.84 3.80 -4.52
N GLU A 8 16.12 3.58 -4.25
CA GLU A 8 16.58 3.10 -2.93
C GLU A 8 16.55 4.20 -1.88
N ASP A 9 16.83 5.44 -2.29
CA ASP A 9 16.92 6.61 -1.42
C ASP A 9 16.17 7.78 -2.03
N ILE A 10 15.52 8.56 -1.18
CA ILE A 10 14.83 9.80 -1.53
C ILE A 10 14.77 10.72 -0.30
N GLU A 11 14.77 12.03 -0.52
CA GLU A 11 14.59 13.01 0.54
C GLU A 11 13.22 12.85 1.22
N GLU A 12 13.17 12.92 2.55
CA GLU A 12 11.95 12.63 3.32
C GLU A 12 10.80 13.57 2.95
N GLU A 13 11.07 14.82 2.61
CA GLU A 13 10.08 15.83 2.21
C GLU A 13 9.38 15.46 0.89
N GLN A 14 9.98 14.59 0.08
CA GLN A 14 9.37 14.11 -1.16
C GLN A 14 8.39 12.96 -0.92
N LEU A 15 8.42 12.33 0.26
CA LEU A 15 7.50 11.27 0.65
C LEU A 15 6.14 11.85 1.00
N LYS A 16 5.16 11.59 0.13
CA LYS A 16 3.78 12.09 0.23
C LYS A 16 2.76 11.03 0.70
N PHE A 17 3.14 9.77 0.64
CA PHE A 17 2.26 8.63 0.92
C PHE A 17 3.03 7.54 1.63
N ALA A 18 2.38 6.84 2.56
CA ALA A 18 2.89 5.61 3.15
C ALA A 18 1.94 4.45 2.85
N VAL A 19 2.49 3.29 2.49
CA VAL A 19 1.74 2.05 2.26
C VAL A 19 2.45 0.89 2.97
N ILE A 20 1.67 -0.07 3.48
CA ILE A 20 2.19 -1.21 4.26
C ILE A 20 1.81 -2.51 3.58
N LEU A 21 2.77 -3.09 2.87
CA LEU A 21 2.68 -4.43 2.32
C LEU A 21 2.87 -5.45 3.43
N SER A 22 1.90 -6.34 3.63
CA SER A 22 1.96 -7.34 4.67
C SER A 22 1.49 -8.71 4.16
N LYS A 23 2.19 -9.76 4.62
CA LYS A 23 1.92 -11.16 4.28
C LYS A 23 1.98 -12.01 5.55
N THR A 24 1.07 -12.97 5.66
CA THR A 24 1.06 -13.97 6.75
C THR A 24 0.65 -15.32 6.18
N GLN A 25 1.35 -16.39 6.54
CA GLN A 25 1.07 -17.76 6.05
C GLN A 25 0.88 -17.83 4.53
N ASP A 26 1.77 -17.17 3.79
CA ASP A 26 1.71 -17.03 2.32
C ASP A 26 0.46 -16.35 1.74
N LYS A 27 -0.28 -15.62 2.58
CA LYS A 27 -1.45 -14.83 2.18
C LYS A 27 -1.18 -13.34 2.36
N TYR A 28 -1.60 -12.55 1.40
CA TYR A 28 -1.52 -11.10 1.43
C TYR A 28 -2.66 -10.51 2.26
N VAL A 29 -2.38 -9.36 2.87
CA VAL A 29 -3.38 -8.54 3.57
C VAL A 29 -3.75 -7.36 2.67
N PHE A 30 -5.04 -7.22 2.38
CA PHE A 30 -5.60 -6.05 1.69
C PHE A 30 -6.73 -5.46 2.52
N CYS A 31 -7.00 -4.18 2.31
CA CYS A 31 -8.17 -3.50 2.87
C CYS A 31 -9.06 -2.92 1.78
N ARG A 32 -10.30 -2.62 2.16
CA ARG A 32 -11.27 -1.89 1.36
C ARG A 32 -11.91 -0.81 2.21
N HIS A 33 -12.01 0.39 1.65
CA HIS A 33 -12.70 1.52 2.26
C HIS A 33 -14.22 1.38 2.06
N ARG A 34 -15.02 1.92 2.98
CA ARG A 34 -16.50 1.84 2.92
C ARG A 34 -17.09 2.39 1.61
N GLU A 35 -16.50 3.45 1.08
CA GLU A 35 -16.99 4.15 -0.12
C GLU A 35 -16.47 3.53 -1.42
N ARG A 36 -15.68 2.45 -1.35
CA ARG A 36 -15.02 1.85 -2.51
C ARG A 36 -15.37 0.37 -2.63
N ASP A 37 -15.44 -0.07 -3.88
CA ASP A 37 -15.60 -1.47 -4.26
C ASP A 37 -14.31 -1.99 -4.94
N THR A 38 -13.17 -1.51 -4.44
CA THR A 38 -11.82 -1.84 -4.91
C THR A 38 -10.94 -2.15 -3.73
N TRP A 39 -9.94 -3.00 -3.93
CA TRP A 39 -9.02 -3.42 -2.89
C TRP A 39 -7.71 -2.67 -2.98
N GLU A 40 -7.09 -2.44 -1.82
CA GLU A 40 -5.81 -1.76 -1.72
C GLU A 40 -4.90 -2.36 -0.66
N VAL A 41 -3.62 -2.04 -0.79
CA VAL A 41 -2.67 -2.17 0.31
C VAL A 41 -2.98 -1.07 1.32
N PRO A 42 -3.02 -1.35 2.64
CA PRO A 42 -3.24 -0.33 3.65
C PRO A 42 -2.25 0.83 3.54
N GLY A 43 -2.73 2.05 3.61
CA GLY A 43 -1.90 3.25 3.46
C GLY A 43 -2.69 4.49 3.08
N GLY A 44 -2.01 5.62 3.01
CA GLY A 44 -2.64 6.89 2.72
C GLY A 44 -1.66 8.05 2.66
N HIS A 45 -2.19 9.28 2.72
CA HIS A 45 -1.42 10.50 2.55
C HIS A 45 -0.72 10.90 3.84
N ARG A 46 0.48 11.44 3.70
CA ARG A 46 1.19 12.09 4.81
C ARG A 46 0.49 13.40 5.18
N GLU A 47 0.20 13.58 6.46
CA GLU A 47 -0.32 14.84 6.98
C GLU A 47 0.83 15.80 7.39
N ALA A 48 0.50 17.09 7.51
CA ALA A 48 1.49 18.11 7.83
C ALA A 48 2.09 17.88 9.23
N GLY A 49 3.41 17.82 9.30
CA GLY A 49 4.15 17.61 10.55
C GLY A 49 4.37 16.15 10.95
N GLU A 50 3.87 15.19 10.17
CA GLU A 50 4.14 13.77 10.41
C GLU A 50 5.48 13.35 9.80
N THR A 51 6.18 12.40 10.43
CA THR A 51 7.18 11.55 9.76
C THR A 51 6.49 10.48 8.92
N ILE A 52 7.21 9.90 7.95
CA ILE A 52 6.61 8.86 7.10
C ILE A 52 6.16 7.62 7.90
N LEU A 53 6.86 7.31 9.00
CA LEU A 53 6.50 6.20 9.88
C LEU A 53 5.24 6.49 10.70
N GLU A 54 5.06 7.73 11.16
CA GLU A 54 3.82 8.15 11.84
C GLU A 54 2.62 8.08 10.89
N THR A 55 2.78 8.57 9.66
CA THR A 55 1.77 8.42 8.60
C THR A 55 1.38 6.96 8.41
N ALA A 56 2.36 6.06 8.24
CA ALA A 56 2.11 4.64 8.05
C ALA A 56 1.29 4.02 9.21
N LYS A 57 1.63 4.38 10.46
CA LYS A 57 0.92 3.90 11.66
C LYS A 57 -0.51 4.44 11.76
N ARG A 58 -0.71 5.73 11.49
CA ARG A 58 -2.04 6.36 11.52
C ARG A 58 -2.96 5.75 10.47
N GLU A 59 -2.47 5.60 9.25
CA GLU A 59 -3.26 5.08 8.12
C GLU A 59 -3.73 3.63 8.33
N LEU A 60 -3.03 2.81 9.12
CA LEU A 60 -3.52 1.47 9.51
C LEU A 60 -4.86 1.49 10.25
N HIS A 61 -5.20 2.60 10.90
CA HIS A 61 -6.42 2.75 11.68
C HIS A 61 -7.51 3.56 10.94
N SER A 62 -7.23 4.03 9.73
CA SER A 62 -8.09 4.99 9.01
C SER A 62 -8.98 4.31 7.97
N GLU A 63 -10.28 4.65 7.98
CA GLU A 63 -11.25 4.36 6.91
C GLU A 63 -11.42 2.90 6.43
N ILE A 64 -10.80 1.92 7.09
CA ILE A 64 -10.93 0.50 6.78
C ILE A 64 -12.35 0.01 7.13
N GLU A 65 -13.09 -0.45 6.13
CA GLU A 65 -14.34 -1.18 6.33
C GLU A 65 -14.08 -2.68 6.44
N GLU A 66 -13.25 -3.22 5.55
CA GLU A 66 -13.04 -4.64 5.42
C GLU A 66 -11.56 -4.96 5.23
N ILE A 67 -11.10 -6.03 5.88
CA ILE A 67 -9.77 -6.60 5.71
C ILE A 67 -9.94 -8.01 5.16
N VAL A 68 -9.18 -8.33 4.11
CA VAL A 68 -9.11 -9.67 3.54
C VAL A 68 -7.70 -10.22 3.62
N ILE A 69 -7.60 -11.50 4.01
CA ILE A 69 -6.35 -12.26 4.01
C ILE A 69 -6.49 -13.38 2.97
N THR A 70 -5.78 -13.26 1.86
CA THR A 70 -5.98 -14.11 0.68
C THR A 70 -4.68 -14.48 -0.01
N SER A 71 -4.64 -15.66 -0.62
CA SER A 71 -3.50 -16.10 -1.44
C SER A 71 -3.49 -15.45 -2.83
N ASN A 72 -4.58 -14.80 -3.25
CA ASN A 72 -4.75 -14.22 -4.57
C ASN A 72 -4.59 -12.70 -4.55
N LEU A 73 -4.04 -12.12 -5.62
CA LEU A 73 -4.05 -10.68 -5.81
C LEU A 73 -5.45 -10.19 -6.23
N PRO A 74 -5.86 -8.97 -5.83
CA PRO A 74 -7.10 -8.36 -6.29
C PRO A 74 -7.18 -8.24 -7.82
N GLU A 75 -8.38 -8.44 -8.36
CA GLU A 75 -8.68 -8.11 -9.75
C GLU A 75 -8.95 -6.61 -9.93
N ARG A 76 -9.56 -5.98 -8.91
CA ARG A 76 -9.94 -4.56 -8.90
C ARG A 76 -9.16 -3.79 -7.83
N TRP A 77 -8.11 -3.11 -8.27
CA TRP A 77 -7.26 -2.28 -7.42
C TRP A 77 -7.81 -0.85 -7.30
N THR A 78 -7.69 -0.25 -6.11
CA THR A 78 -7.96 1.20 -5.95
C THR A 78 -6.97 2.01 -6.79
N TYR A 79 -5.69 1.61 -6.79
CA TYR A 79 -4.64 2.24 -7.60
C TYR A 79 -4.06 1.25 -8.63
N PRO A 80 -4.75 1.00 -9.76
CA PRO A 80 -4.45 -0.10 -10.68
C PRO A 80 -3.13 0.02 -11.42
N HIS A 81 -2.51 1.20 -11.44
CA HIS A 81 -1.22 1.42 -12.11
C HIS A 81 -0.02 1.38 -11.16
N ILE A 82 -0.22 1.52 -9.85
CA ILE A 82 0.87 1.62 -8.87
C ILE A 82 0.91 0.37 -7.98
N GLN A 83 -0.21 -0.03 -7.40
CA GLN A 83 -0.23 -1.14 -6.43
C GLN A 83 0.21 -2.48 -7.03
N PRO A 84 -0.20 -2.86 -8.25
CA PRO A 84 0.34 -4.06 -8.89
C PRO A 84 1.86 -4.01 -9.10
N GLU A 85 2.42 -2.84 -9.41
CA GLU A 85 3.88 -2.68 -9.55
C GLU A 85 4.59 -2.78 -8.19
N LEU A 86 4.02 -2.20 -7.12
CA LEU A 86 4.54 -2.34 -5.76
C LEU A 86 4.61 -3.81 -5.33
N MET A 87 3.55 -4.60 -5.57
CA MET A 87 3.54 -6.04 -5.26
C MET A 87 4.63 -6.79 -6.03
N ARG A 88 4.77 -6.49 -7.34
CA ARG A 88 5.80 -7.11 -8.19
C ARG A 88 7.20 -6.80 -7.69
N GLU A 89 7.47 -5.54 -7.36
CA GLU A 89 8.79 -5.11 -6.90
C GLU A 89 9.13 -5.71 -5.53
N ALA A 90 8.17 -5.72 -4.60
CA ALA A 90 8.37 -6.35 -3.29
C ALA A 90 8.68 -7.85 -3.40
N GLY A 91 8.00 -8.57 -4.31
CA GLY A 91 8.31 -9.97 -4.62
C GLY A 91 9.71 -10.15 -5.23
N LYS A 92 10.11 -9.29 -6.19
CA LYS A 92 11.46 -9.33 -6.78
C LYS A 92 12.55 -9.10 -5.74
N ARG A 93 12.29 -8.25 -4.73
CA ARG A 93 13.21 -7.93 -3.63
C ARG A 93 13.18 -8.96 -2.49
N GLY A 94 12.29 -9.95 -2.54
CA GLY A 94 12.18 -10.99 -1.52
C GLY A 94 11.51 -10.55 -0.21
N TYR A 95 10.72 -9.47 -0.24
CA TYR A 95 9.93 -9.03 0.91
C TYR A 95 8.59 -9.75 1.05
N LEU A 96 8.14 -10.46 0.00
CA LEU A 96 6.88 -11.20 -0.08
C LEU A 96 7.11 -12.64 -0.53
#